data_AF-A0A4R9AJB5-F1
#
_entry.id   AF-A0A4R9AJB5-F1
#
_cell.length_a   1.000
_cell.length_b   1.000
_cell.length_c   1.000
_cell.angle_alpha   90.00
_cell.angle_beta   90.00
_cell.angle_gamma   90.00
#
_symmetry.space_group_name_H-M   'P 1'
#
loop_
_entity.id
_entity.type
_entity.pdbx_description
1 polymer ?
#
loop_
_entity_poly.entity_id
_entity_poly.type
_entity_poly.pdbx_seq_one_letter_code
_entity_poly.pdbx_strand_id
1 'polypeptide(L)'
;MSSQIQQRMAIERIRTSAVLWLVFGGVSTLLAISQVAASFGSGERRMIIILNVAIAAGWVILGLFNLRRYRREIKAFTTEHGVDAGIRYK
;
A
#
# COMPACT_ATOMS: atom_id res chain seq x y z
N MET A 1 -10.62 -3.92 27.33
CA MET A 1 -10.36 -4.94 26.29
C MET A 1 -11.09 -4.52 25.02
N SER A 2 -10.41 -4.39 23.88
CA SER A 2 -11.07 -4.10 22.60
C SER A 2 -11.84 -5.34 22.14
N SER A 3 -13.02 -5.15 21.54
CA SER A 3 -13.81 -6.29 21.05
C SER A 3 -13.13 -6.93 19.83
N GLN A 4 -13.35 -8.23 19.60
CA GLN A 4 -12.81 -8.95 18.43
C GLN A 4 -13.22 -8.28 17.10
N ILE A 5 -14.42 -7.69 17.05
CA ILE A 5 -14.90 -6.91 15.89
C ILE A 5 -14.04 -5.65 15.69
N GLN A 6 -13.72 -4.92 16.77
CA GLN A 6 -12.87 -3.73 16.68
C GLN A 6 -11.44 -4.08 16.27
N GLN A 7 -10.90 -5.19 16.78
CA GLN A 7 -9.56 -5.66 16.40
C GLN A 7 -9.50 -6.05 14.92
N ARG A 8 -10.48 -6.83 14.43
CA ARG A 8 -10.54 -7.20 13.01
C ARG A 8 -10.73 -5.99 12.10
N MET A 9 -11.56 -5.02 12.50
CA MET A 9 -11.73 -3.77 11.77
C MET A 9 -10.44 -2.94 11.71
N ALA A 10 -9.64 -2.91 12.79
CA ALA A 10 -8.34 -2.25 12.78
C ALA A 10 -7.36 -2.92 11.80
N ILE A 11 -7.33 -4.25 11.76
CA ILE A 11 -6.52 -5.03 10.81
C ILE A 11 -7.00 -4.76 9.37
N GLU A 12 -8.30 -4.72 9.12
CA GLU A 12 -8.87 -4.40 7.79
C GLU A 12 -8.58 -2.96 7.33
N ARG A 13 -8.43 -1.99 8.26
CA ARG A 13 -7.94 -0.64 7.90
C ARG A 13 -6.51 -0.68 7.36
N ILE A 14 -5.64 -1.54 7.88
CA ILE A 14 -4.27 -1.71 7.37
C ILE A 14 -4.31 -2.25 5.94
N ARG A 15 -5.22 -3.19 5.63
CA ARG A 15 -5.42 -3.65 4.24
C ARG A 15 -5.89 -2.51 3.34
N THR A 16 -6.86 -1.74 3.79
CA THR A 16 -7.42 -0.62 3.00
C THR A 16 -6.35 0.43 2.72
N SER A 17 -5.56 0.82 3.72
CA SER A 17 -4.45 1.75 3.52
C SER A 17 -3.37 1.16 2.62
N ALA A 18 -3.03 -0.13 2.75
CA ALA A 18 -2.09 -0.80 1.87
C ALA A 18 -2.53 -0.75 0.40
N VAL A 19 -3.82 -1.02 0.13
CA VAL A 19 -4.38 -0.93 -1.23
C VAL A 19 -4.31 0.50 -1.76
N LEU A 20 -4.67 1.49 -0.95
CA LEU A 20 -4.59 2.91 -1.36
C LEU A 20 -3.15 3.31 -1.71
N TRP A 21 -2.17 2.93 -0.90
CA TRP A 21 -0.76 3.19 -1.19
C TRP A 21 -0.27 2.50 -2.45
N LEU A 22 -0.70 1.26 -2.70
CA LEU A 22 -0.35 0.53 -3.92
C LEU A 22 -0.97 1.15 -5.17
N VAL A 23 -2.24 1.56 -5.11
CA VAL A 23 -2.93 2.21 -6.24
C VAL A 23 -2.29 3.56 -6.52
N PHE A 24 -2.11 4.39 -5.50
CA PHE A 24 -1.52 5.72 -5.65
C PHE A 24 -0.06 5.65 -6.13
N GLY A 25 0.73 4.73 -5.53
CA GLY A 25 2.10 4.47 -5.95
C GLY A 25 2.16 3.97 -7.38
N GLY A 26 1.33 2.99 -7.75
CA GLY A 26 1.29 2.44 -9.11
C GLY A 26 0.95 3.49 -10.17
N VAL A 27 -0.10 4.29 -9.94
CA VAL A 27 -0.46 5.41 -10.84
C VAL A 27 0.68 6.42 -10.93
N SER A 28 1.28 6.81 -9.80
CA SER A 28 2.40 7.76 -9.77
C SER A 28 3.62 7.22 -10.53
N THR A 29 3.91 5.92 -10.43
CA THR A 29 5.02 5.28 -11.16
C THR A 29 4.76 5.29 -12.66
N LEU A 30 3.54 4.99 -13.10
CA LEU A 30 3.18 5.05 -14.53
C LEU A 30 3.33 6.46 -15.09
N LEU A 31 2.86 7.48 -14.34
CA LEU A 31 3.04 8.88 -14.73
C LEU A 31 4.53 9.26 -14.79
N ALA A 32 5.33 8.85 -13.80
CA ALA A 32 6.76 9.13 -13.79
C ALA A 32 7.49 8.48 -14.98
N ILE A 33 7.16 7.23 -15.33
CA ILE A 33 7.69 6.54 -16.52
C ILE A 33 7.28 7.27 -17.81
N SER A 34 6.03 7.73 -17.91
CA SER A 34 5.57 8.49 -19.08
C SER A 34 6.34 9.80 -19.25
N GLN A 35 6.71 10.48 -18.15
CA GLN A 35 7.53 11.69 -18.20
C GLN A 35 8.97 11.39 -18.64
N VAL A 36 9.56 10.27 -18.20
CA VAL A 36 10.86 9.81 -18.70
C VAL A 36 10.80 9.63 -20.22
N ALA A 37 9.79 8.91 -20.71
CA ALA A 37 9.60 8.63 -22.13
C ALA A 37 9.40 9.92 -22.96
N ALA A 38 8.64 10.88 -22.44
CA ALA A 38 8.40 12.16 -23.12
C ALA A 38 9.60 13.11 -23.10
N SER A 39 10.56 12.92 -22.18
CA SER A 39 11.71 13.83 -21.98
C SER A 39 13.00 13.33 -22.62
N PHE A 40 12.95 12.33 -23.51
CA PHE A 40 14.11 11.85 -24.27
C PHE A 40 14.66 12.98 -25.17
N GLY A 41 15.70 13.67 -24.69
CA GLY A 41 16.40 14.73 -25.43
C GLY A 41 16.65 16.01 -24.64
N SER A 42 15.87 16.29 -23.58
CA SER A 42 16.03 17.49 -22.75
C SER A 42 16.82 17.19 -21.47
N GLY A 43 18.08 17.64 -21.40
CA GLY A 43 18.96 17.38 -20.25
C GLY A 43 18.52 18.06 -18.93
N GLU A 44 17.84 19.20 -19.03
CA GLU A 44 17.56 20.08 -17.88
C GLU A 44 16.57 19.52 -16.85
N ARG A 45 15.73 18.54 -17.22
CA ARG A 45 14.66 18.00 -16.34
C ARG A 45 14.98 16.65 -15.70
N ARG A 46 16.15 16.06 -15.97
CA ARG A 46 16.50 14.71 -15.52
C ARG A 46 16.40 14.53 -14.00
N MET A 47 16.85 15.50 -13.22
CA MET A 47 16.84 15.41 -11.75
C MET A 47 15.42 15.37 -11.17
N ILE A 48 14.50 16.17 -11.71
CA ILE A 48 13.09 16.20 -11.31
C ILE A 48 12.42 14.85 -11.61
N ILE A 49 12.70 14.29 -12.78
CA ILE A 49 12.15 13.00 -13.20
C ILE A 49 12.63 11.88 -12.28
N ILE A 50 13.94 11.83 -11.98
CA ILE A 50 14.51 10.84 -11.05
C ILE A 50 13.87 10.96 -9.66
N LEU A 51 13.69 12.18 -9.15
CA LEU A 51 13.04 12.42 -7.87
C LEU A 51 11.60 11.90 -7.87
N ASN A 52 10.83 12.18 -8.92
CA ASN A 52 9.45 11.70 -9.06
C ASN A 52 9.38 10.17 -9.10
N VAL A 53 10.29 9.51 -9.83
CA VAL A 53 10.37 8.04 -9.85
C VAL A 53 10.69 7.48 -8.47
N ALA A 54 11.64 8.09 -7.74
CA ALA A 54 12.00 7.66 -6.39
C ALA A 54 10.83 7.81 -5.39
N ILE A 55 10.10 8.93 -5.45
CA ILE A 55 8.91 9.16 -4.62
C ILE A 55 7.82 8.12 -4.96
N ALA A 56 7.57 7.88 -6.24
CA ALA A 56 6.60 6.89 -6.69
C ALA A 56 6.95 5.47 -6.20
N ALA A 57 8.22 5.07 -6.30
CA ALA A 57 8.71 3.81 -5.75
C ALA A 57 8.51 3.73 -4.23
N GLY A 58 8.74 4.82 -3.50
CA GLY A 58 8.50 4.91 -2.06
C GLY A 58 7.05 4.58 -1.67
N TRP A 59 6.08 5.12 -2.40
CA TRP A 59 4.66 4.82 -2.17
C TRP A 59 4.32 3.34 -2.37
N VAL A 60 4.85 2.72 -3.43
CA VAL A 60 4.66 1.29 -3.70
C VAL A 60 5.27 0.44 -2.58
N ILE A 61 6.47 0.78 -2.12
CA ILE A 61 7.15 0.09 -1.03
C ILE A 61 6.34 0.16 0.27
N LEU A 62 5.81 1.33 0.62
CA LEU A 62 4.94 1.50 1.79
C LEU A 62 3.66 0.66 1.69
N GLY A 63 3.05 0.61 0.50
CA GLY A 63 1.90 -0.25 0.24
C GLY A 63 2.21 -1.73 0.44
N LEU A 64 3.35 -2.20 -0.09
CA LEU A 64 3.80 -3.58 0.09
C LEU A 64 4.12 -3.90 1.55
N PHE A 65 4.74 -2.97 2.28
CA PHE A 65 5.04 -3.16 3.70
C PHE A 65 3.76 -3.30 4.53
N ASN A 66 2.77 -2.43 4.30
CA ASN A 66 1.48 -2.50 4.96
C ASN A 66 0.72 -3.78 4.60
N LEU A 67 0.81 -4.25 3.36
CA LEU A 67 0.22 -5.53 2.96
C LEU A 67 0.88 -6.72 3.66
N ARG A 68 2.21 -6.70 3.81
CA ARG A 68 2.94 -7.73 4.57
C ARG A 68 2.57 -7.69 6.05
N ARG A 69 2.41 -6.50 6.63
CA ARG A 69 1.96 -6.30 8.01
C ARG A 69 0.55 -6.85 8.21
N TYR A 70 -0.39 -6.49 7.34
CA TYR A 70 -1.75 -7.03 7.32
C TYR A 70 -1.76 -8.55 7.30
N ARG A 71 -0.99 -9.18 6.40
CA ARG A 71 -0.92 -10.66 6.30
C ARG A 71 -0.41 -11.31 7.59
N ARG A 72 0.54 -10.68 8.29
CA ARG A 72 1.03 -11.20 9.58
C ARG A 72 -0.02 -11.05 10.67
N GLU A 73 -0.63 -9.87 10.80
CA GLU A 73 -1.60 -9.58 11.85
C GLU A 73 -2.89 -10.38 11.67
N ILE A 74 -3.41 -10.50 10.44
CA ILE A 74 -4.61 -11.32 10.20
C ILE A 74 -4.34 -12.80 10.48
N LYS A 75 -3.16 -13.31 10.09
CA LYS A 75 -2.79 -14.71 10.36
C LYS A 75 -2.70 -14.98 11.86
N ALA A 76 -2.05 -14.09 12.62
CA ALA A 76 -1.96 -14.20 14.07
C ALA A 76 -3.37 -14.18 14.71
N PHE A 77 -4.20 -13.22 14.31
CA PHE A 77 -5.58 -13.10 14.80
C PHE A 77 -6.41 -14.36 14.52
N THR A 78 -6.35 -14.90 13.31
CA THR A 78 -7.10 -16.11 12.92
C THR A 78 -6.61 -17.37 13.64
N THR A 79 -5.32 -17.46 13.97
CA THR A 79 -4.78 -18.59 14.74
C THR A 79 -5.30 -18.57 16.19
N GLU A 80 -5.46 -17.38 16.77
CA GLU A 80 -5.87 -17.22 18.17
C GLU A 80 -7.39 -17.29 18.35
N HIS A 81 -8.17 -16.70 17.43
CA HIS A 81 -9.61 -16.52 17.60
C HIS A 81 -10.47 -17.37 16.65
N GLY A 82 -9.88 -17.99 15.64
CA GLY A 82 -10.59 -18.68 14.56
C GLY A 82 -10.88 -17.79 13.35
N VAL A 83 -11.18 -18.43 12.20
CA VAL A 83 -11.33 -17.76 10.90
C VAL A 83 -12.51 -16.78 10.86
N ASP A 84 -13.59 -17.10 11.59
CA ASP A 84 -14.83 -16.33 11.60
C ASP A 84 -14.92 -15.28 12.71
N ALA A 85 -13.91 -15.21 13.59
CA ALA A 85 -13.92 -14.26 14.69
C ALA A 85 -14.01 -12.83 14.18
N GLY A 86 -14.94 -12.06 14.72
CA GLY A 86 -15.13 -10.65 14.36
C GLY A 86 -15.66 -10.38 12.94
N ILE A 87 -16.11 -11.41 12.18
CA ILE A 87 -16.86 -11.20 10.94
C ILE A 87 -18.19 -10.52 11.27
N ARG A 88 -18.48 -9.39 10.61
CA ARG A 88 -19.86 -8.89 10.51
C ARG A 88 -20.51 -9.59 9.33
N TYR A 89 -21.42 -10.52 9.59
CA TYR A 89 -22.38 -10.95 8.59
C TYR A 89 -23.20 -9.72 8.20
N LYS A 90 -23.14 -9.37 6.91
CA LYS A 90 -23.92 -8.28 6.33
C LYS A 90 -25.32 -8.77 6.01
#